data_AF-A0A6N9TSN4-F1
#
_entry.id   AF-A0A6N9TSN4-F1
#
_cell.length_a   1.000
_cell.length_b   1.000
_cell.length_c   1.000
_cell.angle_alpha   90.00
_cell.angle_beta   90.00
_cell.angle_gamma   90.00
#
_symmetry.space_group_name_H-M   'P 1'
#
loop_
_entity.id
_entity.type
_entity.pdbx_description
1 polymer ?
#
loop_
_entity_poly.entity_id
_entity_poly.type
_entity_poly.pdbx_seq_one_letter_code
_entity_poly.pdbx_strand_id
1 'polypeptide(L)'
;GQGGLTGGVDFVLGTFGKAFGGYGAFVAGSRAAVDYLVNQARSLVFSTALPPPVVAAALAALEVAAAEPERRRRLADLARGFREAVGRRTGLSCPGEDQIVPVVIGESGRAVEISRRLEVEGFLVRAVRPPTVPAGAARLRVSVTAGHDPADLRRLAEALADAL
;
A
#
# COMPACT_ATOMS: atom_id res chain seq x y z
N GLY A 1 7.38 18.83 -7.56
CA GLY A 1 8.02 19.01 -6.24
C GLY A 1 8.38 17.66 -5.67
N GLN A 2 9.66 17.46 -5.37
CA GLN A 2 10.32 16.38 -4.60
C GLN A 2 9.82 14.93 -4.87
N GLY A 3 10.42 14.07 -5.70
CA GLY A 3 11.73 14.08 -6.39
C GLY A 3 11.58 13.89 -7.90
N GLY A 4 12.33 14.70 -8.65
CA GLY A 4 12.26 14.79 -10.10
C GLY A 4 12.97 13.64 -10.81
N LEU A 5 12.27 12.53 -11.01
CA LEU A 5 12.64 11.50 -11.99
C LEU A 5 11.80 11.60 -13.29
N THR A 6 10.78 12.46 -13.33
CA THR A 6 9.89 12.58 -14.49
C THR A 6 10.57 13.09 -15.76
N GLY A 7 11.76 13.69 -15.65
CA GLY A 7 12.53 14.17 -16.81
C GLY A 7 13.22 13.08 -17.63
N GLY A 8 13.32 11.85 -17.10
CA GLY A 8 13.98 10.71 -17.75
C GLY A 8 13.12 9.44 -17.82
N VAL A 9 11.81 9.58 -17.63
CA VAL A 9 10.85 8.46 -17.64
C VAL A 9 9.91 8.62 -18.82
N ASP A 10 9.93 7.66 -19.75
CA ASP A 10 9.07 7.68 -20.94
C ASP A 10 7.60 7.38 -20.61
N PHE A 11 7.37 6.51 -19.61
CA PHE A 11 6.05 6.07 -19.20
C PHE A 11 5.89 5.98 -17.68
N VAL A 12 4.78 6.51 -17.18
CA VAL A 12 4.31 6.32 -15.82
C VAL A 12 3.05 5.46 -15.84
N LEU A 13 3.12 4.29 -15.23
CA LEU A 13 1.96 3.41 -15.08
C LEU A 13 1.42 3.51 -13.65
N GLY A 14 0.10 3.53 -13.52
CA GLY A 14 -0.56 3.64 -12.23
C GLY A 14 -1.90 2.91 -12.18
N THR A 15 -2.44 2.78 -10.97
CA THR A 15 -3.75 2.14 -10.74
C THR A 15 -4.64 3.03 -9.89
N PHE A 16 -5.93 3.04 -10.22
CA PHE A 16 -6.97 3.67 -9.40
C PHE A 16 -7.45 2.76 -8.26
N GLY A 17 -7.08 1.47 -8.26
CA GLY A 17 -7.52 0.47 -7.27
C GLY A 17 -6.75 0.44 -5.95
N LYS A 18 -5.92 1.46 -5.67
CA LYS A 18 -5.15 1.55 -4.41
C LYS A 18 -5.49 2.84 -3.67
N ALA A 19 -4.60 3.82 -3.67
CA ALA A 19 -4.77 5.07 -2.95
C ALA A 19 -6.00 5.89 -3.41
N PHE A 20 -6.43 5.71 -4.66
CA PHE A 20 -7.60 6.39 -5.22
C PHE A 20 -8.93 5.68 -4.93
N GLY A 21 -8.93 4.52 -4.27
CA GLY A 21 -10.14 3.84 -3.79
C GLY A 21 -11.14 3.42 -4.88
N GLY A 22 -10.72 3.36 -6.14
CA GLY A 22 -11.59 3.11 -7.29
C GLY A 22 -11.22 1.82 -8.04
N TYR A 23 -11.37 1.85 -9.36
CA TYR A 23 -11.03 0.73 -10.24
C TYR A 23 -10.43 1.26 -11.55
N GLY A 24 -9.55 0.46 -12.15
CA GLY A 24 -8.87 0.79 -13.39
C GLY A 24 -7.38 1.12 -13.22
N ALA A 25 -6.75 1.45 -14.34
CA ALA A 25 -5.34 1.76 -14.45
C ALA A 25 -5.11 2.79 -15.54
N PHE A 26 -3.95 3.43 -15.52
CA PHE A 26 -3.55 4.41 -16.52
C PHE A 26 -2.09 4.21 -16.92
N VAL A 27 -1.77 4.71 -18.11
CA VAL A 27 -0.41 4.97 -18.57
C VAL A 27 -0.34 6.42 -19.00
N ALA A 28 0.67 7.14 -18.51
CA ALA A 28 0.98 8.51 -18.91
C ALA A 28 2.36 8.54 -19.56
N GLY A 29 2.50 9.29 -20.65
CA GLY A 29 3.74 9.39 -21.42
C GLY A 29 3.60 10.49 -22.48
N SER A 30 4.49 10.51 -23.47
CA SER A 30 4.39 11.46 -24.58
C SER A 30 3.09 11.25 -25.36
N ARG A 31 2.61 12.31 -26.02
CA ARG A 31 1.38 12.24 -26.83
C ARG A 31 1.48 11.16 -27.92
N ALA A 32 2.61 11.11 -28.63
CA ALA A 32 2.88 10.11 -29.66
C ALA A 32 2.81 8.68 -29.11
N ALA A 33 3.34 8.46 -27.90
CA ALA A 33 3.32 7.16 -27.27
C ALA A 33 1.91 6.74 -26.82
N VAL A 34 1.13 7.67 -26.25
CA VAL A 34 -0.27 7.42 -25.89
C VAL A 34 -1.11 7.13 -27.15
N ASP A 35 -0.96 7.93 -28.20
CA ASP A 35 -1.69 7.71 -29.46
C ASP A 35 -1.32 6.35 -30.09
N TYR A 36 -0.05 5.96 -30.06
CA TYR A 36 0.38 4.62 -30.49
C TYR A 36 -0.31 3.51 -29.68
N LEU A 37 -0.29 3.61 -28.35
CA LEU A 37 -0.91 2.62 -27.46
C LEU A 37 -2.42 2.53 -27.67
N VAL A 38 -3.11 3.66 -27.87
CA VAL A 38 -4.55 3.68 -28.15
C VAL A 38 -4.90 2.90 -29.42
N ASN A 39 -4.03 2.96 -30.44
CA ASN A 39 -4.25 2.29 -31.71
C ASN A 39 -3.75 0.84 -31.77
N GLN A 40 -2.73 0.47 -30.97
CA GLN A 40 -2.03 -0.82 -31.10
C GLN A 40 -2.21 -1.75 -29.89
N ALA A 41 -2.54 -1.24 -28.70
CA ALA A 41 -2.66 -2.08 -27.51
C ALA A 41 -3.95 -2.90 -27.56
N ARG A 42 -3.81 -4.20 -27.90
CA ARG A 42 -4.93 -5.15 -27.94
C ARG A 42 -5.74 -5.19 -26.64
N SER A 43 -5.06 -5.06 -25.50
CA SER A 43 -5.68 -5.05 -24.16
C SER A 43 -6.56 -3.82 -23.91
N LEU A 44 -6.40 -2.75 -24.69
CA LEU A 44 -7.30 -1.59 -24.67
C LEU A 44 -8.36 -1.70 -25.76
N VAL A 45 -7.94 -1.98 -27.01
CA VAL A 45 -8.82 -1.99 -28.19
C VAL A 45 -9.92 -3.04 -28.08
N PHE A 46 -9.62 -4.22 -27.52
CA PHE A 46 -10.56 -5.33 -27.38
C PHE A 46 -11.14 -5.47 -25.97
N SER A 47 -11.17 -4.37 -25.21
CA SER A 47 -11.74 -4.33 -23.85
C SER A 47 -12.86 -3.28 -23.78
N THR A 48 -13.83 -3.53 -22.91
CA THR A 48 -14.90 -2.55 -22.64
C THR A 48 -14.34 -1.39 -21.85
N ALA A 49 -14.69 -0.16 -22.25
CA ALA A 49 -14.32 1.03 -21.52
C ALA A 49 -14.81 1.01 -20.06
N LEU A 50 -14.11 1.72 -19.18
CA LEU A 50 -14.52 1.85 -17.78
C LEU A 50 -15.90 2.54 -17.68
N PRO A 51 -16.78 2.10 -16.75
CA PRO A 51 -18.06 2.75 -16.54
C PRO A 51 -17.90 4.25 -16.19
N PRO A 52 -18.75 5.16 -16.70
CA PRO A 52 -18.63 6.59 -16.43
C PRO A 52 -18.55 6.97 -14.94
N PRO A 53 -19.32 6.36 -14.01
CA PRO A 53 -19.18 6.66 -12.58
C PRO A 53 -17.81 6.32 -12.00
N VAL A 54 -17.14 5.28 -12.52
CA VAL A 54 -15.79 4.88 -12.09
C VAL A 54 -14.76 5.92 -12.52
N VAL A 55 -14.90 6.44 -13.75
CA VAL A 55 -14.03 7.49 -14.27
C VAL A 55 -14.23 8.80 -13.48
N ALA A 56 -15.48 9.17 -13.19
CA ALA A 56 -15.78 10.35 -12.38
C ALA A 56 -15.18 10.25 -10.96
N ALA A 57 -15.30 9.07 -10.32
CA ALA A 57 -14.69 8.83 -9.01
C ALA A 57 -13.15 8.92 -9.06
N ALA A 58 -12.51 8.40 -10.12
CA ALA A 58 -11.07 8.51 -10.29
C ALA A 58 -10.60 9.97 -10.46
N LEU A 59 -11.35 10.79 -11.22
CA LEU A 59 -11.07 12.22 -11.35
C LEU A 59 -11.17 12.95 -10.01
N ALA A 60 -12.26 12.74 -9.27
CA ALA A 60 -12.44 13.35 -7.95
C ALA A 60 -11.33 12.92 -6.97
N ALA A 61 -10.92 11.65 -6.98
CA ALA A 61 -9.84 11.16 -6.14
C ALA A 61 -8.48 11.78 -6.50
N LEU A 62 -8.22 12.06 -7.79
CA LEU A 62 -7.03 12.79 -8.23
C LEU A 62 -7.02 14.24 -7.74
N GLU A 63 -8.17 14.92 -7.84
CA GLU A 63 -8.33 16.30 -7.34
C GLU A 63 -8.08 16.39 -5.84
N VAL A 64 -8.68 15.48 -5.06
CA VAL A 64 -8.43 15.37 -3.60
C VAL A 64 -6.94 15.11 -3.33
N ALA A 65 -6.33 14.16 -4.02
CA ALA A 65 -4.91 13.83 -3.80
C ALA A 65 -3.96 15.00 -4.13
N ALA A 66 -4.34 15.86 -5.07
CA ALA A 66 -3.61 17.08 -5.40
C ALA A 66 -3.83 18.19 -4.36
N ALA A 67 -5.07 18.36 -3.89
CA ALA A 67 -5.47 19.42 -2.97
C ALA A 67 -5.08 19.16 -1.51
N GLU A 68 -4.96 17.89 -1.09
CA GLU A 68 -4.83 17.46 0.31
C GLU A 68 -3.47 16.77 0.61
N PRO A 69 -2.31 17.46 0.44
CA PRO A 69 -0.98 16.87 0.67
C PRO A 69 -0.72 16.49 2.14
N GLU A 70 -1.43 17.08 3.10
CA GLU A 70 -1.37 16.73 4.52
C GLU A 70 -1.75 15.28 4.80
N ARG A 71 -2.63 14.67 3.99
CA ARG A 71 -2.94 13.23 4.12
C ARG A 71 -1.70 12.36 3.93
N ARG A 72 -0.82 12.73 2.98
CA ARG A 72 0.44 12.01 2.74
C ARG A 72 1.42 12.19 3.90
N ARG A 73 1.50 13.41 4.47
CA ARG A 73 2.32 13.67 5.66
C ARG A 73 1.83 12.85 6.86
N ARG A 74 0.53 12.91 7.14
CA ARG A 74 -0.11 12.11 8.21
C ARG A 74 0.16 10.61 8.02
N LEU A 75 -0.01 10.09 6.81
CA LEU A 75 0.29 8.69 6.50
C LEU A 75 1.74 8.31 6.83
N ALA A 76 2.70 9.13 6.42
CA ALA A 76 4.11 8.91 6.68
C ALA A 76 4.42 8.96 8.19
N ASP A 77 3.85 9.91 8.92
CA ASP A 77 4.02 10.03 10.37
C ASP A 77 3.42 8.82 11.11
N LEU A 78 2.23 8.36 10.72
CA LEU A 78 1.61 7.17 11.30
C LEU A 78 2.42 5.91 11.03
N ALA A 79 2.88 5.71 9.79
CA ALA A 79 3.68 4.55 9.42
C ALA A 79 5.00 4.52 10.19
N ARG A 80 5.67 5.67 10.32
CA ARG A 80 6.90 5.82 11.12
C ARG A 80 6.65 5.54 12.59
N GLY A 81 5.62 6.15 13.17
CA GLY A 81 5.27 5.97 14.58
C GLY A 81 4.90 4.51 14.92
N PHE A 82 4.16 3.85 14.03
CA PHE A 82 3.84 2.43 14.18
C PHE A 82 5.10 1.56 14.10
N ARG A 83 5.96 1.79 13.10
CA ARG A 83 7.24 1.09 12.95
C ARG A 83 8.11 1.19 14.20
N GLU A 84 8.27 2.39 14.74
CA GLU A 84 9.02 2.62 15.97
C GLU A 84 8.37 1.93 17.18
N ALA A 85 7.04 1.97 17.29
CA ALA A 85 6.32 1.31 18.39
C ALA A 85 6.53 -0.21 18.38
N VAL A 86 6.44 -0.85 17.21
CA VAL A 86 6.73 -2.28 17.05
C VAL A 86 8.17 -2.59 17.42
N GLY A 87 9.14 -1.85 16.87
CA GLY A 87 10.56 -2.05 17.17
C GLY A 87 10.89 -1.92 18.66
N ARG A 88 10.36 -0.88 19.32
CA ARG A 88 10.56 -0.66 20.78
C ARG A 88 9.95 -1.76 21.65
N ARG A 89 8.78 -2.28 21.28
CA ARG A 89 8.05 -3.27 22.10
C ARG A 89 8.50 -4.71 21.88
N THR A 90 8.90 -5.03 20.65
CA THR A 90 9.12 -6.43 20.24
C THR A 90 10.55 -6.75 19.85
N GLY A 91 11.38 -5.73 19.59
CA GLY A 91 12.70 -5.90 18.99
C GLY A 91 12.68 -6.37 17.54
N LEU A 92 11.51 -6.54 16.92
CA LEU A 92 11.40 -7.02 15.54
C LEU A 92 11.78 -5.95 14.52
N SER A 93 12.38 -6.41 13.41
CA SER A 93 12.73 -5.57 12.28
C SER A 93 11.50 -5.24 11.43
N CYS A 94 11.36 -3.95 11.10
CA CYS A 94 10.30 -3.42 10.24
C CYS A 94 10.91 -2.58 9.09
N PRO A 95 11.52 -3.21 8.07
CA PRO A 95 12.30 -2.51 7.07
C PRO A 95 11.47 -1.56 6.18
N GLY A 96 12.16 -0.58 5.60
CA GLY A 96 11.59 0.42 4.68
C GLY A 96 11.04 1.65 5.39
N GLU A 97 10.59 2.63 4.60
CA GLU A 97 10.06 3.92 5.11
C GLU A 97 8.60 4.15 4.71
N ASP A 98 8.06 3.31 3.82
CA ASP A 98 6.71 3.44 3.25
C ASP A 98 5.58 3.05 4.22
N GLN A 99 4.34 3.30 3.79
CA GLN A 99 3.10 3.00 4.49
C GLN A 99 2.76 1.51 4.63
N ILE A 100 3.42 0.66 3.84
CA ILE A 100 3.36 -0.78 4.04
C ILE A 100 4.46 -1.10 5.04
N VAL A 101 4.08 -1.45 6.27
CA VAL A 101 5.00 -1.77 7.37
C VAL A 101 5.09 -3.29 7.50
N PRO A 102 6.17 -3.93 6.98
CA PRO A 102 6.38 -5.36 7.13
C PRO A 102 6.95 -5.67 8.52
N VAL A 103 6.26 -6.43 9.35
CA VAL A 103 6.81 -6.96 10.61
C VAL A 103 7.44 -8.33 10.34
N VAL A 104 8.76 -8.44 10.37
CA VAL A 104 9.47 -9.68 10.02
C VAL A 104 9.38 -10.69 11.17
N ILE A 105 8.76 -11.84 10.91
CA ILE A 105 8.59 -12.95 11.87
C ILE A 105 9.57 -14.09 11.59
N GLY A 106 9.90 -14.31 10.32
CA GLY A 106 10.82 -15.34 9.84
C GLY A 106 10.11 -16.65 9.48
N GLU A 107 9.62 -17.38 10.48
CA GLU A 107 8.98 -18.69 10.31
C GLU A 107 7.50 -18.54 9.87
N SER A 108 7.04 -19.38 8.94
CA SER A 108 5.73 -19.23 8.29
C SER A 108 4.57 -19.62 9.19
N GLY A 109 4.70 -20.73 9.94
CA GLY A 109 3.70 -21.20 10.91
C GLY A 109 3.49 -20.17 12.01
N ARG A 110 4.57 -19.65 12.59
CA ARG A 110 4.54 -18.58 13.60
C ARG A 110 3.88 -17.31 13.06
N ALA A 111 4.20 -16.89 11.83
CA ALA A 111 3.55 -15.74 11.22
C ALA A 111 2.03 -15.93 11.06
N VAL A 112 1.59 -17.14 10.68
CA VAL A 112 0.16 -17.47 10.56
C VAL A 112 -0.53 -17.51 11.91
N GLU A 113 0.11 -18.11 12.91
CA GLU A 113 -0.45 -18.21 14.26
C GLU A 113 -0.61 -16.81 14.89
N ILE A 114 0.41 -15.95 14.80
CA ILE A 114 0.31 -14.56 15.28
C ILE A 114 -0.80 -13.81 14.53
N SER A 115 -0.86 -13.96 13.20
CA SER A 115 -1.92 -13.35 12.38
C SER A 115 -3.32 -13.76 12.86
N ARG A 116 -3.52 -15.03 13.20
CA ARG A 116 -4.79 -15.55 13.74
C ARG A 116 -5.10 -15.00 15.13
N ARG A 117 -4.11 -14.90 16.02
CA ARG A 117 -4.29 -14.32 17.37
C ARG A 117 -4.70 -12.86 17.29
N LEU A 118 -4.01 -12.08 16.46
CA LEU A 118 -4.35 -10.68 16.19
C LEU A 118 -5.79 -10.53 15.65
N GLU A 119 -6.23 -11.45 14.79
CA GLU A 119 -7.60 -11.44 14.27
C GLU A 119 -8.65 -11.65 15.38
N VAL A 120 -8.39 -12.55 16.34
CA VAL A 120 -9.25 -12.73 17.53
C VAL A 120 -9.33 -11.46 18.38
N GLU A 121 -8.25 -10.69 18.45
CA GLU A 121 -8.20 -9.39 19.13
C GLU A 121 -8.79 -8.23 18.31
N GLY A 122 -9.33 -8.53 17.12
CA GLY A 122 -10.00 -7.55 16.26
C GLY A 122 -9.08 -6.88 15.23
N PHE A 123 -7.85 -7.35 15.06
CA PHE A 123 -6.89 -6.81 14.11
C PHE A 123 -6.69 -7.74 12.90
N LEU A 124 -7.19 -7.32 11.74
CA LEU A 124 -6.98 -8.04 10.49
C LEU A 124 -5.60 -7.71 9.89
N VAL A 125 -4.58 -8.49 10.25
CA VAL A 125 -3.23 -8.37 9.68
C VAL A 125 -2.83 -9.68 9.01
N ARG A 126 -2.53 -9.63 7.71
CA ARG A 126 -2.23 -10.84 6.92
C ARG A 126 -0.76 -11.26 7.04
N ALA A 127 -0.54 -12.54 7.32
CA ALA A 127 0.76 -13.19 7.13
C ALA A 127 1.09 -13.35 5.62
N VAL A 128 2.27 -12.90 5.24
CA VAL A 128 2.87 -13.09 3.91
C VAL A 128 4.03 -14.07 4.05
N ARG A 129 3.99 -15.15 3.26
CA ARG A 129 4.88 -16.32 3.33
C ARG A 129 5.26 -16.79 1.92
N PRO A 130 6.20 -17.73 1.77
CA PRO A 130 6.53 -18.32 0.46
C PRO A 130 5.28 -18.80 -0.29
N PRO A 131 5.24 -18.66 -1.64
CA PRO A 131 6.31 -18.18 -2.52
C PRO A 131 6.41 -16.64 -2.64
N THR A 132 5.56 -15.88 -1.95
CA THR A 132 5.50 -14.41 -2.09
C THR A 132 6.74 -13.71 -1.49
N VAL A 133 7.38 -14.34 -0.51
CA VAL A 133 8.65 -13.92 0.10
C VAL A 133 9.58 -15.13 0.23
N PRO A 134 10.90 -14.94 0.32
CA PRO A 134 11.85 -16.05 0.53
C PRO A 134 11.55 -16.87 1.79
N ALA A 135 11.96 -18.14 1.80
CA ALA A 135 11.89 -18.99 2.99
C ALA A 135 12.66 -18.35 4.16
N GLY A 136 12.14 -18.47 5.37
CA GLY A 136 12.71 -17.82 6.56
C GLY A 136 12.52 -16.30 6.62
N ALA A 137 11.77 -15.70 5.69
CA ALA A 137 11.47 -14.26 5.66
C ALA A 137 9.96 -13.96 5.70
N ALA A 138 9.18 -14.85 6.31
CA ALA A 138 7.75 -14.65 6.54
C ALA A 138 7.52 -13.40 7.41
N ARG A 139 6.45 -12.67 7.14
CA ARG A 139 6.19 -11.37 7.76
C ARG A 139 4.70 -11.08 7.84
N LEU A 140 4.31 -10.29 8.82
CA LEU A 140 2.98 -9.68 8.83
C LEU A 140 3.05 -8.41 7.99
N ARG A 141 2.10 -8.24 7.06
CA ARG A 141 2.03 -7.04 6.21
C ARG A 141 0.95 -6.10 6.74
N VAL A 142 1.37 -5.07 7.47
CA VAL A 142 0.46 -4.01 7.92
C VAL A 142 0.41 -2.91 6.86
N SER A 143 -0.79 -2.56 6.39
CA SER A 143 -0.98 -1.48 5.42
C SER A 143 -1.59 -0.28 6.14
N VAL A 144 -0.75 0.66 6.55
CA VAL A 144 -1.18 1.88 7.23
C VAL A 144 -1.87 2.79 6.22
N THR A 145 -2.90 3.51 6.67
CA THR A 145 -3.64 4.49 5.87
C THR A 145 -3.78 5.80 6.64
N ALA A 146 -4.00 6.89 5.90
CA ALA A 146 -4.30 8.19 6.49
C ALA A 146 -5.65 8.25 7.22
N GLY A 147 -6.40 7.14 7.29
CA GLY A 147 -7.65 7.04 8.06
C GLY A 147 -7.50 6.36 9.42
N HIS A 148 -6.37 5.71 9.71
CA HIS A 148 -6.17 5.06 11.01
C HIS A 148 -6.09 6.07 12.16
N ASP A 149 -6.66 5.72 13.31
CA ASP A 149 -6.40 6.40 14.57
C ASP A 149 -5.00 5.99 15.08
N PRO A 150 -4.13 6.94 15.48
CA PRO A 150 -2.88 6.62 16.17
C PRO A 150 -3.04 5.65 17.36
N ALA A 151 -4.17 5.69 18.08
CA ALA A 151 -4.46 4.80 19.20
C ALA A 151 -4.65 3.36 18.75
N ASP A 152 -5.32 3.11 17.62
CA ASP A 152 -5.49 1.75 17.09
C ASP A 152 -4.15 1.14 16.67
N LEU A 153 -3.25 1.94 16.09
CA LEU A 153 -1.91 1.48 15.73
C LEU A 153 -1.06 1.17 16.98
N ARG A 154 -1.23 1.93 18.07
CA ARG A 154 -0.58 1.62 19.35
C ARG A 154 -1.10 0.32 19.95
N ARG A 155 -2.42 0.12 19.95
CA ARG A 155 -3.05 -1.12 20.41
C ARG A 155 -2.63 -2.32 19.57
N LEU A 156 -2.52 -2.16 18.26
CA LEU A 156 -1.99 -3.22 17.38
C LEU A 156 -0.54 -3.58 17.73
N ALA A 157 0.31 -2.59 18.03
CA ALA A 157 1.69 -2.85 18.42
C ALA A 157 1.80 -3.55 19.80
N GLU A 158 0.84 -3.29 20.70
CA GLU A 158 0.70 -4.00 21.98
C GLU A 158 0.25 -5.45 21.77
N ALA A 159 -0.86 -5.66 21.06
CA ALA A 159 -1.38 -6.98 20.70
C ALA A 159 -0.32 -7.84 19.98
N LEU A 160 0.48 -7.23 19.11
CA LEU A 160 1.60 -7.91 18.45
C LEU A 160 2.67 -8.36 19.44
N ALA A 161 2.98 -7.56 20.46
CA ALA A 161 3.95 -7.92 21.48
C ALA A 161 3.46 -9.08 22.34
N ASP A 162 2.17 -9.08 22.70
CA ASP A 162 1.54 -10.14 23.50
C ASP A 162 1.39 -11.45 22.72
N ALA A 163 1.20 -11.37 21.40
CA ALA A 163 1.02 -12.54 20.54
C ALA A 163 2.33 -13.26 20.18
N LEU A 164 3.50 -12.63 20.38
CA LEU A 164 4.82 -13.13 20.00
C LEU A 164 5.35 -14.25 20.89
#